data_AF-A0A9E0TRH6-F1
#
_entry.id   AF-A0A9E0TRH6-F1
#
_cell.length_a   1.000
_cell.length_b   1.000
_cell.length_c   1.000
_cell.angle_alpha   90.00
_cell.angle_beta   90.00
_cell.angle_gamma   90.00
#
_symmetry.space_group_name_H-M   'P 1'
#
loop_
_entity.id
_entity.type
_entity.pdbx_description
1 polymer ?
#
loop_
_entity_poly.entity_id
_entity_poly.type
_entity_poly.pdbx_seq_one_letter_code
_entity_poly.pdbx_strand_id
1 'polypeptide(L)'
;MRWRGFLNAALGFWLISSPFTFGYRSEQLMWSDVITGLLAIILGLLTVHFPLWAWGTALIGLWLELAPLVFWAPEAASYLNDTFIGMLLLVFSFVIPNTPGAKESRGSEVPAGWSYNPSSYLQRAPVIFLNIICWLIARYLAAYQLGFIDHVWDPFFGSETMDVLTSKVSKAFPVPDAGLGATAYLLEALFGFGPTRRWHTMPWFVMFFGILAVPVSCVSITLIILQPTVVGAWCGPCLVIALLMLLIIPFAVDEVCATLQFMKHSKKKGHALWKTFWGGTSVAAGSADPRTAPFNASYLELFKAMCWGISIPWNLALTAALGIASMSLGDFIPGALITVFSVIAWGEVARMLRYAIIPLGIWLCFSNPFLGIAVIALSFRKGKIQEKYGTFKP
;
A
#
# COMPACT_ATOMS: atom_id res chain seq x y z
N MET A 1 24.33 -9.70 -6.04
CA MET A 1 25.13 -10.11 -4.87
C MET A 1 24.79 -11.54 -4.51
N ARG A 2 25.79 -12.45 -4.47
CA ARG A 2 25.58 -13.90 -4.28
C ARG A 2 25.18 -14.30 -2.86
N TRP A 3 25.59 -13.53 -1.84
CA TRP A 3 25.34 -13.82 -0.42
C TRP A 3 23.85 -13.96 -0.04
N ARG A 4 22.95 -13.27 -0.73
CA ARG A 4 21.51 -13.32 -0.46
C ARG A 4 20.90 -14.70 -0.69
N GLY A 5 21.38 -15.41 -1.71
CA GLY A 5 20.93 -16.78 -1.99
C GLY A 5 21.27 -17.73 -0.84
N PHE A 6 22.46 -17.56 -0.25
CA PHE A 6 22.87 -18.31 0.93
C PHE A 6 22.06 -17.94 2.18
N LEU A 7 21.72 -16.66 2.38
CA LEU A 7 20.83 -16.28 3.48
C LEU A 7 19.42 -16.86 3.32
N ASN A 8 18.85 -16.82 2.11
CA ASN A 8 17.56 -17.44 1.83
C ASN A 8 17.60 -18.95 2.12
N ALA A 9 18.70 -19.63 1.78
CA ALA A 9 18.87 -21.03 2.12
C ALA A 9 19.01 -21.26 3.63
N ALA A 10 19.73 -20.39 4.35
CA ALA A 10 19.82 -20.44 5.81
C ALA A 10 18.44 -20.27 6.48
N LEU A 11 17.61 -19.35 5.98
CA LEU A 11 16.23 -19.19 6.42
C LEU A 11 15.37 -20.43 6.13
N GLY A 12 15.64 -21.15 5.03
CA GLY A 12 14.98 -22.42 4.75
C GLY A 12 15.34 -23.53 5.73
N PHE A 13 16.60 -23.61 6.17
CA PHE A 13 17.00 -24.52 7.26
C PHE A 13 16.32 -24.16 8.58
N TRP A 14 16.23 -22.87 8.89
CA TRP A 14 15.48 -22.38 10.06
C TRP A 14 14.03 -22.87 10.00
N LEU A 15 13.31 -22.64 8.90
CA LEU A 15 11.92 -23.09 8.71
C LEU A 15 11.74 -24.60 8.90
N ILE A 16 12.63 -25.43 8.37
CA ILE A 16 12.54 -26.89 8.55
C ILE A 16 12.65 -27.27 10.04
N SER A 17 13.49 -26.57 10.80
CA SER A 17 13.68 -26.85 12.22
C SER A 17 12.63 -26.23 13.14
N SER A 18 11.94 -25.16 12.69
CA SER A 18 11.02 -24.36 13.50
C SER A 18 9.86 -25.17 14.10
N PRO A 19 9.12 -26.02 13.35
CA PRO A 19 8.00 -26.78 13.92
C PRO A 19 8.40 -27.70 15.07
N PHE A 20 9.57 -28.33 14.96
CA PHE A 20 10.11 -29.25 15.98
C PHE A 20 10.70 -28.52 17.18
N THR A 21 11.18 -27.29 16.98
CA THR A 21 11.80 -26.47 18.03
C THR A 21 10.75 -25.71 18.83
N PHE A 22 9.74 -25.16 18.16
CA PHE A 22 8.67 -24.38 18.79
C PHE A 22 7.43 -25.20 19.15
N GLY A 23 7.39 -26.49 18.80
CA GLY A 23 6.31 -27.39 19.18
C GLY A 23 4.97 -27.03 18.54
N TYR A 24 4.95 -26.90 17.21
CA TYR A 24 3.73 -26.59 16.46
C TYR A 24 2.65 -27.64 16.73
N ARG A 25 1.40 -27.20 16.98
CA ARG A 25 0.29 -28.15 17.17
C ARG A 25 -0.46 -28.45 15.88
N SER A 26 -0.38 -27.57 14.89
CA SER A 26 -0.97 -27.79 13.57
C SER A 26 -0.02 -28.58 12.67
N GLU A 27 -0.41 -29.82 12.33
CA GLU A 27 0.32 -30.65 11.36
C GLU A 27 0.40 -29.99 9.97
N GLN A 28 -0.64 -29.26 9.59
CA GLN A 28 -0.74 -28.58 8.29
C GLN A 28 0.31 -27.47 8.19
N LEU A 29 0.47 -26.67 9.24
CA LEU A 29 1.50 -25.63 9.30
C LEU A 29 2.90 -26.22 9.40
N MET A 30 3.08 -27.29 10.17
CA MET A 30 4.36 -28.01 10.22
C MET A 30 4.82 -28.45 8.83
N TRP A 31 3.95 -29.11 8.06
CA TRP A 31 4.30 -29.54 6.71
C TRP A 31 4.46 -28.37 5.73
N SER A 32 3.66 -27.31 5.86
CA SER A 32 3.86 -26.07 5.11
C SER A 32 5.27 -25.52 5.32
N ASP A 33 5.73 -25.39 6.56
CA ASP A 33 7.05 -24.86 6.89
C ASP A 33 8.20 -25.75 6.42
N VAL A 34 8.06 -27.07 6.56
CA VAL A 34 9.08 -28.02 6.09
C VAL A 34 9.21 -27.98 4.57
N ILE A 35 8.09 -27.99 3.84
CA ILE A 35 8.09 -27.95 2.37
C ILE A 35 8.62 -26.61 1.87
N THR A 36 8.14 -25.50 2.44
CA THR A 36 8.57 -24.15 2.05
C THR A 36 10.03 -23.90 2.40
N GLY A 37 10.53 -24.44 3.52
CA GLY A 37 11.93 -24.40 3.89
C GLY A 37 12.83 -25.15 2.92
N LEU A 38 12.44 -26.35 2.48
CA LEU A 38 13.15 -27.11 1.44
C LEU A 38 13.18 -26.34 0.11
N LEU A 39 12.04 -25.78 -0.30
CA LEU A 39 11.95 -24.96 -1.51
C LEU A 39 12.81 -23.70 -1.40
N ALA A 40 12.82 -23.02 -0.25
CA ALA A 40 13.64 -21.84 0.00
C ALA A 40 15.14 -22.14 -0.10
N ILE A 41 15.59 -23.32 0.38
CA ILE A 41 16.98 -23.79 0.20
C ILE A 41 17.30 -23.95 -1.28
N ILE A 42 16.51 -24.72 -2.01
CA ILE A 42 16.75 -25.01 -3.43
C ILE A 42 16.75 -23.70 -4.23
N LEU A 43 15.73 -22.88 -4.09
CA LEU A 43 15.56 -21.62 -4.81
C LEU A 43 16.64 -20.58 -4.41
N GLY A 44 17.00 -20.53 -3.14
CA GLY A 44 18.07 -19.66 -2.63
C GLY A 44 19.42 -20.00 -3.26
N LEU A 45 19.77 -21.29 -3.33
CA LEU A 45 21.00 -21.75 -3.99
C LEU A 45 20.97 -21.52 -5.50
N LEU A 46 19.84 -21.79 -6.17
CA LEU A 46 19.69 -21.51 -7.61
C LEU A 46 19.86 -20.02 -7.93
N THR A 47 19.39 -19.13 -7.06
CA THR A 47 19.51 -17.67 -7.22
C THR A 47 20.96 -17.19 -7.29
N VAL A 48 21.92 -17.94 -6.73
CA VAL A 48 23.36 -17.61 -6.79
C VAL A 48 23.88 -17.61 -8.24
N HIS A 49 23.38 -18.54 -9.06
CA HIS A 49 23.77 -18.69 -10.47
C HIS A 49 22.75 -18.08 -11.43
N PHE A 50 21.47 -18.12 -11.07
CA PHE A 50 20.36 -17.72 -11.92
C PHE A 50 19.46 -16.71 -11.17
N PRO A 51 19.73 -15.40 -11.26
CA PRO A 51 19.07 -14.38 -10.44
C PRO A 51 17.55 -14.34 -10.53
N LEU A 52 16.95 -14.81 -11.63
CA LEU A 52 15.49 -14.81 -11.83
C LEU A 52 14.75 -15.74 -10.86
N TRP A 53 15.40 -16.75 -10.28
CA TRP A 53 14.78 -17.65 -9.30
C TRP A 53 14.45 -16.96 -7.97
N ALA A 54 14.97 -15.75 -7.75
CA ALA A 54 14.54 -14.91 -6.63
C ALA A 54 13.03 -14.62 -6.65
N TRP A 55 12.36 -14.64 -7.83
CA TRP A 55 10.90 -14.59 -7.90
C TRP A 55 10.24 -15.78 -7.22
N GLY A 56 10.80 -16.98 -7.39
CA GLY A 56 10.33 -18.18 -6.69
C GLY A 56 10.46 -18.01 -5.17
N THR A 57 11.61 -17.52 -4.69
CA THR A 57 11.79 -17.28 -3.25
C THR A 57 10.86 -16.18 -2.72
N ALA A 58 10.57 -15.14 -3.51
CA ALA A 58 9.60 -14.12 -3.15
C ALA A 58 8.16 -14.70 -3.05
N LEU A 59 7.79 -15.62 -3.94
CA LEU A 59 6.50 -16.34 -3.85
C LEU A 59 6.42 -17.21 -2.59
N ILE A 60 7.52 -17.87 -2.20
CA ILE A 60 7.57 -18.59 -0.92
C ILE A 60 7.41 -17.62 0.25
N GLY A 61 8.08 -16.47 0.22
CA GLY A 61 7.91 -15.43 1.24
C GLY A 61 6.46 -14.94 1.36
N LEU A 62 5.80 -14.69 0.22
CA LEU A 62 4.38 -14.34 0.18
C LEU A 62 3.48 -15.46 0.73
N TRP A 63 3.78 -16.71 0.40
CA TRP A 63 3.05 -17.84 0.94
C TRP A 63 3.17 -17.91 2.46
N LEU A 64 4.36 -17.68 3.03
CA LEU A 64 4.55 -17.69 4.49
C LEU A 64 3.78 -16.57 5.21
N GLU A 65 3.54 -15.42 4.56
CA GLU A 65 2.64 -14.39 5.11
C GLU A 65 1.17 -14.85 5.16
N LEU A 66 0.77 -15.71 4.22
CA LEU A 66 -0.62 -16.16 4.05
C LEU A 66 -0.91 -17.50 4.75
N ALA A 67 0.07 -18.40 4.85
CA ALA A 67 -0.06 -19.73 5.40
C ALA A 67 -0.68 -19.75 6.81
N PRO A 68 -0.20 -18.96 7.79
CA PRO A 68 -0.80 -18.98 9.12
C PRO A 68 -2.20 -18.36 9.15
N LEU A 69 -2.58 -17.57 8.15
CA LEU A 69 -3.95 -17.07 8.00
C LEU A 69 -4.88 -18.12 7.38
N VAL A 70 -4.41 -18.81 6.33
CA VAL A 70 -5.14 -19.88 5.63
C VAL A 70 -5.41 -21.06 6.54
N PHE A 71 -4.41 -21.46 7.33
CA PHE A 71 -4.52 -22.57 8.27
C PHE A 71 -5.04 -22.17 9.65
N TRP A 72 -5.42 -20.91 9.86
CA TRP A 72 -5.90 -20.39 11.14
C TRP A 72 -4.96 -20.80 12.29
N ALA A 73 -3.74 -20.27 12.25
CA ALA A 73 -2.64 -20.66 13.13
C ALA A 73 -3.08 -20.70 14.61
N PRO A 74 -2.94 -21.86 15.28
CA PRO A 74 -3.38 -22.00 16.67
C PRO A 74 -2.39 -21.43 17.69
N GLU A 75 -1.15 -21.14 17.27
CA GLU A 75 -0.12 -20.58 18.14
C GLU A 75 0.46 -19.27 17.60
N ALA A 76 0.73 -18.34 18.51
CA ALA A 76 1.41 -17.09 18.18
C ALA A 76 2.84 -17.30 17.65
N ALA A 77 3.50 -18.39 18.07
CA ALA A 77 4.87 -18.69 17.66
C ALA A 77 4.98 -19.04 16.18
N SER A 78 4.06 -19.86 15.65
CA SER A 78 4.03 -20.20 14.22
C SER A 78 3.65 -18.97 13.38
N TYR A 79 2.62 -18.23 13.78
CA TYR A 79 2.26 -16.97 13.11
C TYR A 79 3.42 -15.96 13.05
N LEU A 80 4.12 -15.75 14.17
CA LEU A 80 5.28 -14.86 14.22
C LEU A 80 6.42 -15.36 13.34
N ASN A 81 6.76 -16.65 13.43
CA ASN A 81 7.86 -17.24 12.68
C ASN A 81 7.61 -17.12 11.18
N ASP A 82 6.42 -17.51 10.71
CA ASP A 82 6.12 -17.58 9.29
C ASP A 82 6.07 -16.17 8.68
N THR A 83 5.37 -15.23 9.32
CA THR A 83 5.32 -13.83 8.85
C THR A 83 6.70 -13.14 8.93
N PHE A 84 7.51 -13.43 9.95
CA PHE A 84 8.84 -12.82 10.05
C PHE A 84 9.80 -13.37 8.98
N ILE A 85 9.83 -14.69 8.79
CA ILE A 85 10.68 -15.31 7.77
C ILE A 85 10.16 -14.98 6.37
N GLY A 86 8.84 -14.92 6.18
CA GLY A 86 8.18 -14.47 4.95
C GLY A 86 8.64 -13.09 4.53
N MET A 87 8.56 -12.12 5.43
CA MET A 87 9.09 -10.77 5.26
C MET A 87 10.58 -10.77 4.88
N LEU A 88 11.42 -11.55 5.58
CA LEU A 88 12.86 -11.61 5.29
C LEU A 88 13.14 -12.19 3.89
N LEU A 89 12.45 -13.27 3.51
CA LEU A 89 12.57 -13.85 2.18
C LEU A 89 12.15 -12.86 1.11
N LEU A 90 11.07 -12.11 1.32
CA LEU A 90 10.66 -11.03 0.44
C LEU A 90 11.76 -9.96 0.36
N VAL A 91 12.27 -9.44 1.48
CA VAL A 91 13.33 -8.41 1.49
C VAL A 91 14.59 -8.87 0.75
N PHE A 92 15.10 -10.07 1.03
CA PHE A 92 16.33 -10.58 0.41
C PHE A 92 16.18 -10.91 -1.07
N SER A 93 14.98 -11.32 -1.49
CA SER A 93 14.72 -11.75 -2.86
C SER A 93 14.22 -10.62 -3.76
N PHE A 94 13.57 -9.61 -3.18
CA PHE A 94 12.85 -8.58 -3.91
C PHE A 94 13.43 -7.17 -3.70
N VAL A 95 13.64 -6.75 -2.45
CA VAL A 95 14.04 -5.37 -2.10
C VAL A 95 15.53 -5.13 -2.36
N ILE A 96 16.41 -5.93 -1.73
CA ILE A 96 17.87 -5.75 -1.82
C ILE A 96 18.42 -5.88 -3.25
N PRO A 97 17.93 -6.78 -4.13
CA PRO A 97 18.43 -6.85 -5.50
C PRO A 97 18.13 -5.68 -6.41
N ASN A 98 17.29 -4.72 -6.01
CA ASN A 98 16.57 -3.88 -6.96
C ASN A 98 15.90 -4.79 -8.00
N THR A 99 14.88 -5.54 -7.60
CA THR A 99 13.99 -6.37 -8.44
C THR A 99 14.70 -7.31 -9.45
N PRO A 100 14.59 -8.64 -9.30
CA PRO A 100 15.29 -9.59 -10.17
C PRO A 100 15.03 -9.34 -11.66
N GLY A 101 16.09 -9.05 -12.41
CA GLY A 101 16.03 -8.74 -13.85
C GLY A 101 16.02 -7.25 -14.20
N ALA A 102 16.08 -6.34 -13.23
CA ALA A 102 16.26 -4.91 -13.51
C ALA A 102 17.60 -4.66 -14.23
N LYS A 103 17.52 -4.06 -15.42
CA LYS A 103 18.71 -3.61 -16.16
C LYS A 103 19.26 -2.34 -15.54
N GLU A 104 20.58 -2.13 -15.65
CA GLU A 104 21.20 -0.85 -15.30
C GLU A 104 20.46 0.29 -16.00
N SER A 105 19.92 1.20 -15.19
CA SER A 105 18.99 2.22 -15.61
C SER A 105 19.75 3.42 -16.21
N ARG A 106 19.95 3.41 -17.52
CA ARG A 106 20.29 4.63 -18.28
C ARG A 106 18.99 5.39 -18.58
N GLY A 107 19.03 6.72 -18.52
CA GLY A 107 17.86 7.57 -18.75
C GLY A 107 17.71 8.70 -17.73
N SER A 108 16.62 9.45 -17.88
CA SER A 108 16.27 10.58 -17.01
C SER A 108 15.58 10.12 -15.74
N GLU A 109 15.78 10.86 -14.65
CA GLU A 109 15.12 10.57 -13.37
C GLU A 109 13.78 11.25 -13.29
N VAL A 110 13.68 12.48 -13.82
CA VAL A 110 12.45 13.25 -13.84
C VAL A 110 11.68 12.98 -15.14
N PRO A 111 10.39 12.60 -15.08
CA PRO A 111 9.56 12.43 -16.26
C PRO A 111 9.44 13.71 -17.10
N ALA A 112 9.27 13.57 -18.42
CA ALA A 112 9.21 14.72 -19.32
C ALA A 112 8.08 15.71 -18.94
N GLY A 113 8.46 16.96 -18.68
CA GLY A 113 7.55 18.05 -18.30
C GLY A 113 7.07 18.02 -16.84
N TRP A 114 7.57 17.07 -16.05
CA TRP A 114 7.40 17.06 -14.60
C TRP A 114 8.42 17.98 -13.93
N SER A 115 8.07 18.41 -12.72
CA SER A 115 8.84 19.38 -11.93
C SER A 115 9.65 18.73 -10.81
N TYR A 116 9.40 17.46 -10.51
CA TYR A 116 10.09 16.62 -9.53
C TYR A 116 10.03 15.16 -9.96
N ASN A 117 10.83 14.29 -9.31
CA ASN A 117 10.82 12.85 -9.56
C ASN A 117 9.82 12.13 -8.62
N PRO A 118 8.69 11.60 -9.15
CA PRO A 118 7.70 10.88 -8.34
C PRO A 118 8.20 9.51 -7.85
N SER A 119 9.22 8.94 -8.49
CA SER A 119 9.86 7.68 -8.08
C SER A 119 11.03 7.88 -7.12
N SER A 120 11.34 9.11 -6.70
CA SER A 120 12.43 9.36 -5.75
C SER A 120 12.20 8.60 -4.43
N TYR A 121 13.27 8.28 -3.71
CA TYR A 121 13.15 7.62 -2.42
C TYR A 121 12.45 8.51 -1.38
N LEU A 122 12.73 9.82 -1.40
CA LEU A 122 12.08 10.77 -0.50
C LEU A 122 10.57 10.85 -0.79
N GLN A 123 10.15 10.93 -2.05
CA GLN A 123 8.72 10.95 -2.39
C GLN A 123 7.98 9.67 -1.94
N ARG A 124 8.65 8.51 -1.96
CA ARG A 124 8.05 7.22 -1.55
C ARG A 124 8.18 6.93 -0.05
N ALA A 125 9.04 7.66 0.68
CA ALA A 125 9.27 7.41 2.10
C ALA A 125 7.99 7.52 2.95
N PRO A 126 7.09 8.51 2.74
CA PRO A 126 5.80 8.55 3.44
C PRO A 126 4.95 7.31 3.18
N VAL A 127 4.85 6.86 1.92
CA VAL A 127 4.08 5.67 1.54
C VAL A 127 4.58 4.43 2.28
N ILE A 128 5.91 4.23 2.32
CA ILE A 128 6.53 3.09 3.02
C ILE A 128 6.27 3.19 4.52
N PHE A 129 6.52 4.35 5.11
CA PHE A 129 6.39 4.57 6.55
C PHE A 129 4.95 4.37 7.04
N LEU A 130 3.98 4.96 6.32
CA LEU A 130 2.56 4.82 6.64
C LEU A 130 2.10 3.36 6.53
N ASN A 131 2.53 2.64 5.48
CA ASN A 131 2.19 1.22 5.32
C ASN A 131 2.80 0.34 6.42
N ILE A 132 4.01 0.65 6.90
CA ILE A 132 4.60 -0.06 8.04
C ILE A 132 3.74 0.15 9.31
N ILE A 133 3.22 1.36 9.55
CA ILE A 133 2.31 1.61 10.67
C ILE A 133 1.00 0.83 10.48
N CYS A 134 0.41 0.85 9.28
CA CYS A 134 -0.78 0.06 8.96
C CYS A 134 -0.54 -1.44 9.22
N TRP A 135 0.59 -1.98 8.78
CA TRP A 135 0.98 -3.38 9.00
C TRP A 135 1.09 -3.71 10.49
N LEU A 136 1.72 -2.85 11.30
CA LEU A 136 1.85 -3.07 12.74
C LEU A 136 0.50 -3.10 13.45
N ILE A 137 -0.41 -2.18 13.13
CA ILE A 137 -1.76 -2.16 13.71
C ILE A 137 -2.57 -3.37 13.22
N ALA A 138 -2.53 -3.68 11.92
CA ALA A 138 -3.28 -4.79 11.34
C ALA A 138 -2.82 -6.15 11.88
N ARG A 139 -1.51 -6.33 12.08
CA ARG A 139 -0.94 -7.52 12.72
C ARG A 139 -1.40 -7.67 14.17
N TYR A 140 -1.52 -6.57 14.91
CA TYR A 140 -2.06 -6.58 16.26
C TYR A 140 -3.54 -7.02 16.29
N LEU A 141 -4.36 -6.50 15.36
CA LEU A 141 -5.75 -6.91 15.22
C LEU A 141 -5.89 -8.38 14.75
N ALA A 142 -4.99 -8.84 13.88
CA ALA A 142 -4.94 -10.23 13.44
C ALA A 142 -4.64 -11.19 14.60
N ALA A 143 -3.78 -10.78 15.55
CA ALA A 143 -3.49 -11.58 16.73
C ALA A 143 -4.74 -11.80 17.61
N TYR A 144 -5.64 -10.82 17.68
CA TYR A 144 -6.94 -10.99 18.35
C TYR A 144 -7.86 -11.93 17.56
N GLN A 145 -7.95 -11.78 16.23
CA GLN A 145 -8.80 -12.64 15.40
C GLN A 145 -8.36 -14.11 15.38
N LEU A 146 -7.06 -14.37 15.49
CA LEU A 146 -6.48 -15.70 15.63
C LEU A 146 -6.56 -16.25 17.07
N GLY A 147 -7.00 -15.43 18.03
CA GLY A 147 -7.18 -15.85 19.42
C GLY A 147 -5.88 -15.93 20.24
N PHE A 148 -4.82 -15.22 19.84
CA PHE A 148 -3.57 -15.13 20.62
C PHE A 148 -3.68 -14.16 21.78
N ILE A 149 -4.60 -13.21 21.69
CA ILE A 149 -4.90 -12.22 22.71
C ILE A 149 -6.42 -12.12 22.88
N ASP A 150 -6.88 -11.92 24.11
CA ASP A 150 -8.30 -11.90 24.44
C ASP A 150 -8.92 -10.49 24.41
N HIS A 151 -8.09 -9.46 24.21
CA HIS A 151 -8.53 -8.06 24.25
C HIS A 151 -7.70 -7.17 23.33
N VAL A 152 -8.38 -6.21 22.70
CA VAL A 152 -7.75 -5.16 21.88
C VAL A 152 -7.84 -3.82 22.59
N TRP A 153 -6.71 -3.15 22.74
CA TRP A 153 -6.66 -1.80 23.31
C TRP A 153 -7.25 -0.80 22.30
N ASP A 154 -8.38 -0.20 22.68
CA ASP A 154 -9.01 0.88 21.94
C ASP A 154 -9.35 2.03 22.92
N PRO A 155 -8.67 3.18 22.81
CA PRO A 155 -8.92 4.33 23.68
C PRO A 155 -10.20 5.11 23.31
N PHE A 156 -10.79 4.86 22.14
CA PHE A 156 -11.94 5.60 21.63
C PHE A 156 -13.25 4.86 21.85
N PHE A 157 -13.30 3.57 21.50
CA PHE A 157 -14.55 2.78 21.51
C PHE A 157 -14.53 1.56 22.44
N GLY A 158 -13.41 1.30 23.12
CA GLY A 158 -13.32 0.24 24.13
C GLY A 158 -13.73 -1.13 23.58
N SER A 159 -14.77 -1.73 24.16
CA SER A 159 -15.19 -3.08 23.82
C SER A 159 -15.88 -3.22 22.45
N GLU A 160 -16.39 -2.14 21.88
CA GLU A 160 -17.04 -2.16 20.56
C GLU A 160 -16.09 -2.65 19.46
N THR A 161 -14.78 -2.41 19.60
CA THR A 161 -13.78 -2.95 18.66
C THR A 161 -13.86 -4.47 18.56
N MET A 162 -14.10 -5.16 19.68
CA MET A 162 -14.19 -6.62 19.69
C MET A 162 -15.46 -7.12 18.99
N ASP A 163 -16.56 -6.37 19.09
CA ASP A 163 -17.80 -6.65 18.35
C ASP A 163 -17.58 -6.53 16.83
N VAL A 164 -16.81 -5.53 16.39
CA VAL A 164 -16.41 -5.38 14.97
C VAL A 164 -15.55 -6.56 14.51
N LEU A 165 -14.50 -6.89 15.25
CA LEU A 165 -13.53 -7.93 14.87
C LEU A 165 -14.10 -9.35 14.91
N THR A 166 -15.16 -9.59 15.67
CA THR A 166 -15.83 -10.89 15.77
C THR A 166 -17.17 -10.96 15.04
N SER A 167 -17.53 -9.86 14.34
CA SER A 167 -18.77 -9.71 13.59
C SER A 167 -18.91 -10.73 12.46
N LYS A 168 -20.15 -10.92 12.00
CA LYS A 168 -20.45 -11.74 10.80
C LYS A 168 -19.76 -11.19 9.54
N VAL A 169 -19.53 -9.88 9.47
CA VAL A 169 -18.84 -9.24 8.33
C VAL A 169 -17.37 -9.64 8.32
N SER A 170 -16.67 -9.54 9.45
CA SER A 170 -15.28 -10.00 9.56
C SER A 170 -15.15 -11.50 9.29
N LYS A 171 -16.05 -12.31 9.87
CA LYS A 171 -16.09 -13.78 9.68
C LYS A 171 -16.62 -14.23 8.30
N ALA A 172 -17.03 -13.30 7.43
CA ALA A 172 -17.45 -13.64 6.06
C ALA A 172 -16.25 -14.00 5.18
N PHE A 173 -15.05 -13.55 5.54
CA PHE A 173 -13.82 -13.93 4.86
C PHE A 173 -13.35 -15.31 5.32
N PRO A 174 -12.74 -16.13 4.43
CA PRO A 174 -12.24 -17.46 4.78
C PRO A 174 -11.01 -17.42 5.70
N VAL A 175 -10.39 -16.25 5.84
CA VAL A 175 -9.20 -15.97 6.65
C VAL A 175 -9.43 -14.69 7.47
N PRO A 176 -8.67 -14.46 8.56
CA PRO A 176 -8.75 -13.21 9.32
C PRO A 176 -8.53 -11.99 8.41
N ASP A 177 -9.52 -11.09 8.33
CA ASP A 177 -9.48 -9.93 7.44
C ASP A 177 -8.39 -8.93 7.86
N ALA A 178 -8.14 -8.77 9.17
CA ALA A 178 -7.03 -7.95 9.66
C ALA A 178 -5.67 -8.56 9.28
N GLY A 179 -5.56 -9.90 9.28
CA GLY A 179 -4.37 -10.61 8.82
C GLY A 179 -4.12 -10.40 7.34
N LEU A 180 -5.16 -10.54 6.51
CA LEU A 180 -5.07 -10.28 5.07
C LEU A 180 -4.68 -8.83 4.77
N GLY A 181 -5.23 -7.89 5.54
CA GLY A 181 -4.83 -6.48 5.50
C GLY A 181 -3.36 -6.29 5.86
N ALA A 182 -2.87 -6.95 6.91
CA ALA A 182 -1.46 -6.89 7.31
C ALA A 182 -0.54 -7.36 6.18
N THR A 183 -0.84 -8.48 5.52
CA THR A 183 -0.06 -8.94 4.36
C THR A 183 -0.07 -7.90 3.22
N ALA A 184 -1.21 -7.30 2.91
CA ALA A 184 -1.31 -6.28 1.87
C ALA A 184 -0.47 -5.03 2.21
N TYR A 185 -0.56 -4.51 3.44
CA TYR A 185 0.22 -3.34 3.88
C TYR A 185 1.72 -3.62 3.88
N LEU A 186 2.15 -4.82 4.28
CA LEU A 186 3.55 -5.22 4.19
C LEU A 186 4.01 -5.23 2.73
N LEU A 187 3.24 -5.84 1.83
CA LEU A 187 3.57 -5.87 0.40
C LEU A 187 3.64 -4.46 -0.17
N GLU A 188 2.70 -3.57 0.13
CA GLU A 188 2.74 -2.18 -0.31
C GLU A 188 3.98 -1.44 0.21
N ALA A 189 4.36 -1.64 1.48
CA ALA A 189 5.61 -1.10 2.02
C ALA A 189 6.83 -1.62 1.25
N LEU A 190 6.90 -2.93 1.00
CA LEU A 190 8.02 -3.57 0.28
C LEU A 190 8.07 -3.14 -1.20
N PHE A 191 6.92 -3.03 -1.86
CA PHE A 191 6.78 -2.43 -3.19
C PHE A 191 7.18 -0.95 -3.19
N GLY A 192 7.16 -0.25 -2.06
CA GLY A 192 7.65 1.12 -1.98
C GLY A 192 9.16 1.23 -2.21
N PHE A 193 9.95 0.17 -1.96
CA PHE A 193 11.40 0.17 -2.20
C PHE A 193 11.75 -0.06 -3.68
N GLY A 194 12.98 0.28 -4.07
CA GLY A 194 13.50 0.07 -5.43
C GLY A 194 14.02 1.35 -6.10
N PRO A 195 14.50 1.27 -7.35
CA PRO A 195 15.27 2.34 -7.98
C PRO A 195 14.45 3.60 -8.27
N THR A 196 15.13 4.75 -8.31
CA THR A 196 14.53 6.08 -8.55
C THR A 196 14.03 6.31 -9.99
N ARG A 197 14.32 5.38 -10.90
CA ARG A 197 13.99 5.44 -12.33
C ARG A 197 12.88 4.45 -12.73
N ARG A 198 12.26 3.79 -11.74
CA ARG A 198 11.34 2.67 -11.97
C ARG A 198 10.09 3.00 -12.79
N TRP A 199 9.62 4.26 -12.78
CA TRP A 199 8.48 4.71 -13.59
C TRP A 199 8.62 4.40 -15.09
N HIS A 200 9.85 4.32 -15.63
CA HIS A 200 10.09 3.93 -17.02
C HIS A 200 10.93 2.66 -17.18
N THR A 201 11.74 2.27 -16.19
CA THR A 201 12.55 1.05 -16.29
C THR A 201 11.78 -0.19 -15.87
N MET A 202 10.77 -0.05 -15.01
CA MET A 202 9.92 -1.14 -14.53
C MET A 202 8.44 -0.70 -14.44
N PRO A 203 7.79 -0.33 -15.57
CA PRO A 203 6.39 0.12 -15.56
C PRO A 203 5.44 -0.89 -14.93
N TRP A 204 5.63 -2.18 -15.23
CA TRP A 204 4.82 -3.27 -14.69
C TRP A 204 4.77 -3.28 -13.15
N PHE A 205 5.90 -2.93 -12.50
CA PHE A 205 6.04 -2.95 -11.06
C PHE A 205 5.24 -1.82 -10.40
N VAL A 206 5.38 -0.60 -10.94
CA VAL A 206 4.61 0.56 -10.47
C VAL A 206 3.11 0.33 -10.68
N MET A 207 2.74 -0.28 -11.80
CA MET A 207 1.34 -0.60 -12.07
C MET A 207 0.79 -1.67 -11.12
N PHE A 208 1.55 -2.72 -10.76
CA PHE A 208 1.10 -3.68 -9.75
C PHE A 208 0.92 -3.06 -8.37
N PHE A 209 1.81 -2.15 -7.97
CA PHE A 209 1.61 -1.38 -6.74
C PHE A 209 0.28 -0.62 -6.76
N GLY A 210 -0.03 0.09 -7.85
CA GLY A 210 -1.34 0.77 -8.00
C GLY A 210 -2.53 -0.19 -8.05
N ILE A 211 -2.40 -1.34 -8.72
CA ILE A 211 -3.44 -2.38 -8.83
C ILE A 211 -3.68 -3.07 -7.48
N LEU A 212 -2.67 -3.19 -6.62
CA LEU A 212 -2.83 -3.75 -5.27
C LEU A 212 -3.54 -2.74 -4.36
N ALA A 213 -3.12 -1.47 -4.39
CA ALA A 213 -3.62 -0.44 -3.50
C ALA A 213 -5.11 -0.11 -3.72
N VAL A 214 -5.59 -0.11 -4.97
CA VAL A 214 -6.98 0.29 -5.28
C VAL A 214 -8.03 -0.68 -4.68
N PRO A 215 -7.97 -2.01 -4.93
CA PRO A 215 -8.89 -2.97 -4.32
C PRO A 215 -8.82 -2.97 -2.80
N VAL A 216 -7.61 -2.92 -2.22
CA VAL A 216 -7.42 -2.86 -0.76
C VAL A 216 -8.10 -1.62 -0.19
N SER A 217 -7.95 -0.47 -0.85
CA SER A 217 -8.62 0.78 -0.46
C SER A 217 -10.14 0.67 -0.58
N CYS A 218 -10.68 0.07 -1.65
CA CYS A 218 -12.11 -0.13 -1.82
C CYS A 218 -12.71 -1.04 -0.73
N VAL A 219 -12.02 -2.12 -0.39
CA VAL A 219 -12.42 -3.01 0.72
C VAL A 219 -12.40 -2.25 2.03
N SER A 220 -11.34 -1.48 2.31
CA SER A 220 -11.24 -0.66 3.53
C SER A 220 -12.41 0.33 3.67
N ILE A 221 -12.73 1.08 2.61
CA ILE A 221 -13.87 2.01 2.62
C ILE A 221 -15.19 1.27 2.90
N THR A 222 -15.37 0.11 2.27
CA THR A 222 -16.56 -0.72 2.47
C THR A 222 -16.68 -1.18 3.92
N LEU A 223 -15.59 -1.69 4.52
CA LEU A 223 -15.57 -2.14 5.90
C LEU A 223 -15.85 -1.00 6.89
N ILE A 224 -15.33 0.21 6.65
CA ILE A 224 -15.62 1.39 7.47
C ILE A 224 -17.10 1.79 7.37
N ILE A 225 -17.73 1.68 6.21
CA ILE A 225 -19.17 1.95 6.05
C ILE A 225 -20.00 0.88 6.78
N LEU A 226 -19.58 -0.38 6.72
CA LEU A 226 -20.31 -1.51 7.33
C LEU A 226 -20.26 -1.51 8.87
N GLN A 227 -19.22 -0.93 9.49
CA GLN A 227 -19.09 -0.80 10.94
C GLN A 227 -20.34 -0.19 11.60
N PRO A 228 -20.75 1.06 11.30
CA PRO A 228 -21.95 1.63 11.89
C PRO A 228 -23.26 1.13 11.27
N THR A 229 -23.27 0.77 9.98
CA THR A 229 -24.54 0.48 9.27
C THR A 229 -25.04 -0.95 9.46
N VAL A 230 -24.13 -1.92 9.58
CA VAL A 230 -24.48 -3.34 9.67
C VAL A 230 -24.06 -3.95 11.00
N VAL A 231 -22.87 -3.60 11.51
CA VAL A 231 -22.40 -4.13 12.79
C VAL A 231 -23.00 -3.35 13.96
N GLY A 232 -23.14 -2.03 13.82
CA GLY A 232 -23.63 -1.15 14.89
C GLY A 232 -22.57 -0.85 15.96
N ALA A 233 -21.28 -1.00 15.62
CA ALA A 233 -20.15 -0.80 16.52
C ALA A 233 -18.98 -0.16 15.75
N TRP A 234 -18.07 0.49 16.48
CA TRP A 234 -16.89 1.13 15.89
C TRP A 234 -15.59 0.48 16.32
N CYS A 235 -14.61 0.48 15.42
CA CYS A 235 -13.26 0.03 15.70
C CYS A 235 -12.25 1.17 15.54
N GLY A 236 -11.73 1.68 16.66
CA GLY A 236 -10.77 2.79 16.68
C GLY A 236 -9.50 2.50 15.87
N PRO A 237 -8.80 1.39 16.14
CA PRO A 237 -7.63 0.99 15.34
C PRO A 237 -7.92 0.83 13.84
N CYS A 238 -9.11 0.34 13.47
CA CYS A 238 -9.52 0.19 12.08
C CYS A 238 -9.71 1.55 11.39
N LEU A 239 -10.29 2.53 12.09
CA LEU A 239 -10.41 3.91 11.60
C LEU A 239 -9.05 4.58 11.42
N VAL A 240 -8.09 4.32 12.34
CA VAL A 240 -6.71 4.79 12.18
C VAL A 240 -6.09 4.20 10.92
N ILE A 241 -6.16 2.88 10.71
CA ILE A 241 -5.66 2.25 9.47
C ILE A 241 -6.32 2.89 8.23
N ALA A 242 -7.64 3.05 8.23
CA ALA A 242 -8.37 3.64 7.11
C ALA A 242 -7.91 5.07 6.80
N LEU A 243 -7.66 5.88 7.83
CA LEU A 243 -7.11 7.23 7.68
C LEU A 243 -5.70 7.19 7.07
N LEU A 244 -4.81 6.34 7.59
CA LEU A 244 -3.43 6.23 7.09
C LEU A 244 -3.41 5.77 5.63
N MET A 245 -4.24 4.78 5.27
CA MET A 245 -4.40 4.31 3.88
C MET A 245 -4.93 5.39 2.96
N LEU A 246 -5.90 6.17 3.42
CA LEU A 246 -6.42 7.29 2.65
C LEU A 246 -5.35 8.36 2.39
N LEU A 247 -4.46 8.60 3.37
CA LEU A 247 -3.32 9.52 3.23
C LEU A 247 -2.23 8.99 2.29
N ILE A 248 -2.07 7.68 2.14
CA ILE A 248 -1.09 7.07 1.22
C ILE A 248 -1.44 7.38 -0.25
N ILE A 249 -2.73 7.40 -0.61
CA ILE A 249 -3.19 7.51 -2.00
C ILE A 249 -2.65 8.78 -2.70
N PRO A 250 -2.76 10.00 -2.14
CA PRO A 250 -2.16 11.20 -2.74
C PRO A 250 -0.67 11.09 -3.08
N PHE A 251 0.13 10.40 -2.26
CA PHE A 251 1.56 10.20 -2.54
C PHE A 251 1.80 9.14 -3.63
N ALA A 252 0.94 8.14 -3.72
CA ALA A 252 1.07 7.00 -4.63
C ALA A 252 0.65 7.32 -6.08
N VAL A 253 -0.37 8.16 -6.28
CA VAL A 253 -0.99 8.42 -7.60
C VAL A 253 -0.01 9.02 -8.60
N ASP A 254 0.90 9.89 -8.14
CA ASP A 254 1.86 10.58 -9.01
C ASP A 254 2.73 9.61 -9.82
N GLU A 255 3.23 8.56 -9.18
CA GLU A 255 4.12 7.60 -9.80
C GLU A 255 3.38 6.75 -10.85
N VAL A 256 2.15 6.35 -10.54
CA VAL A 256 1.27 5.61 -11.46
C VAL A 256 0.96 6.48 -12.67
N CYS A 257 0.61 7.74 -12.47
CA CYS A 257 0.31 8.68 -13.55
C CYS A 257 1.53 8.96 -14.44
N ALA A 258 2.72 9.14 -13.86
CA ALA A 258 3.97 9.28 -14.62
C ALA A 258 4.25 8.05 -15.50
N THR A 259 4.05 6.86 -14.94
CA THR A 259 4.20 5.58 -15.65
C THR A 259 3.19 5.44 -16.80
N LEU A 260 1.93 5.80 -16.58
CA LEU A 260 0.90 5.79 -17.63
C LEU A 260 1.20 6.79 -18.76
N GLN A 261 1.68 7.99 -18.43
CA GLN A 261 2.12 8.99 -19.42
C GLN A 261 3.28 8.45 -20.25
N PHE A 262 4.27 7.82 -19.62
CA PHE A 262 5.38 7.17 -20.28
C PHE A 262 4.91 6.08 -21.27
N MET A 263 4.04 5.18 -20.83
CA MET A 263 3.47 4.11 -21.65
C MET A 263 2.72 4.67 -22.87
N LYS A 264 1.92 5.72 -22.67
CA LYS A 264 1.19 6.41 -23.74
C LYS A 264 2.14 7.06 -24.75
N HIS A 265 3.21 7.70 -24.29
CA HIS A 265 4.23 8.31 -25.15
C HIS A 265 5.02 7.27 -25.94
N SER A 266 5.40 6.17 -25.28
CA SER A 266 6.10 5.06 -25.91
C SER A 266 5.28 4.43 -27.04
N LYS A 267 3.96 4.28 -26.84
CA LYS A 267 3.04 3.83 -27.91
C LYS A 267 3.02 4.78 -29.10
N LYS A 268 2.95 6.09 -28.84
CA LYS A 268 2.93 7.12 -29.91
C LYS A 268 4.23 7.13 -30.73
N LYS A 269 5.35 6.72 -30.13
CA LYS A 269 6.64 6.54 -30.81
C LYS A 269 6.77 5.21 -31.57
N GLY A 270 5.71 4.39 -31.61
CA GLY A 270 5.69 3.13 -32.34
C GLY A 270 6.31 1.92 -31.61
N HIS A 271 6.66 2.06 -30.32
CA HIS A 271 7.17 0.93 -29.55
C HIS A 271 6.04 -0.04 -29.13
N ALA A 272 6.35 -1.33 -29.10
CA ALA A 272 5.42 -2.38 -28.67
C ALA A 272 5.11 -2.26 -27.16
N LEU A 273 3.85 -1.95 -26.82
CA LEU A 273 3.39 -1.72 -25.45
C LEU A 273 3.75 -2.85 -24.49
N TRP A 274 3.55 -4.11 -24.89
CA TRP A 274 3.82 -5.28 -24.05
C TRP A 274 5.30 -5.37 -23.67
N LYS A 275 6.19 -5.14 -24.63
CA LYS A 275 7.64 -5.14 -24.40
C LYS A 275 8.06 -3.98 -23.49
N THR A 276 7.48 -2.80 -23.69
CA THR A 276 7.73 -1.63 -22.83
C THR A 276 7.21 -1.84 -21.41
N PHE A 277 6.05 -2.49 -21.24
CA PHE A 277 5.46 -2.74 -19.93
C PHE A 277 6.35 -3.64 -19.06
N TRP A 278 6.75 -4.79 -19.60
CA TRP A 278 7.56 -5.78 -18.87
C TRP A 278 9.06 -5.43 -18.79
N GLY A 279 9.60 -4.75 -19.81
CA GLY A 279 11.03 -4.49 -19.91
C GLY A 279 11.47 -3.03 -19.71
N GLY A 280 10.52 -2.09 -19.64
CA GLY A 280 10.80 -0.66 -19.62
C GLY A 280 11.51 -0.16 -20.88
N THR A 281 12.09 1.04 -20.80
CA THR A 281 13.07 1.53 -21.78
C THR A 281 14.30 2.11 -21.08
N SER A 282 15.45 2.09 -21.76
CA SER A 282 16.71 2.69 -21.28
C SER A 282 16.96 4.10 -21.81
N VAL A 283 16.00 4.67 -22.55
CA VAL A 283 16.11 6.00 -23.18
C VAL A 283 14.77 6.71 -23.03
N ALA A 284 14.51 7.20 -21.82
CA ALA A 284 13.40 8.10 -21.55
C ALA A 284 13.86 9.56 -21.64
N ALA A 285 13.08 10.40 -22.32
CA ALA A 285 13.31 11.84 -22.37
C ALA A 285 13.05 12.47 -21.00
N GLY A 286 13.97 13.33 -20.55
CA GLY A 286 13.92 14.05 -19.27
C GLY A 286 15.33 14.49 -18.85
N SER A 287 15.46 15.06 -17.66
CA SER A 287 16.74 15.49 -17.10
C SER A 287 17.21 14.59 -15.95
N ALA A 288 18.46 14.75 -15.52
CA ALA A 288 18.86 14.37 -14.17
C ALA A 288 17.98 15.11 -13.15
N ASP A 289 17.80 14.56 -11.95
CA ASP A 289 17.00 15.17 -10.88
C ASP A 289 17.87 16.12 -10.05
N PRO A 290 17.79 17.45 -10.27
CA PRO A 290 18.60 18.40 -9.51
C PRO A 290 17.85 18.94 -8.28
N ARG A 291 16.56 18.60 -8.13
CA ARG A 291 15.67 19.22 -7.16
C ARG A 291 15.56 18.36 -5.90
N THR A 292 15.55 17.03 -6.04
CA THR A 292 15.55 16.10 -4.90
C THR A 292 16.76 16.35 -4.01
N ALA A 293 16.49 16.71 -2.75
CA ALA A 293 17.52 17.00 -1.77
C ALA A 293 18.37 15.73 -1.50
N PRO A 294 19.70 15.88 -1.36
CA PRO A 294 20.55 14.77 -0.93
C PRO A 294 20.26 14.40 0.53
N PHE A 295 20.53 13.15 0.92
CA PHE A 295 20.21 12.66 2.28
C PHE A 295 20.95 13.38 3.42
N ASN A 296 22.01 14.11 3.13
CA ASN A 296 22.74 14.94 4.10
C ASN A 296 22.21 16.38 4.20
N ALA A 297 21.12 16.71 3.50
CA ALA A 297 20.45 18.00 3.58
C ALA A 297 19.71 18.19 4.92
N SER A 298 19.16 19.39 5.13
CA SER A 298 18.41 19.69 6.35
C SER A 298 17.09 18.89 6.42
N TYR A 299 16.63 18.57 7.63
CA TYR A 299 15.37 17.82 7.83
C TYR A 299 14.16 18.50 7.14
N LEU A 300 14.14 19.83 7.09
CA LEU A 300 13.07 20.58 6.42
C LEU A 300 13.07 20.38 4.90
N GLU A 301 14.26 20.32 4.28
CA GLU A 301 14.38 20.07 2.83
C GLU A 301 13.98 18.64 2.49
N LEU A 302 14.38 17.66 3.31
CA LEU A 302 13.96 16.27 3.18
C LEU A 302 12.44 16.15 3.28
N PHE A 303 11.82 16.78 4.29
CA PHE A 303 10.37 16.77 4.47
C PHE A 303 9.64 17.44 3.29
N LYS A 304 10.12 18.58 2.80
CA LYS A 304 9.54 19.22 1.60
C LYS A 304 9.59 18.30 0.38
N ALA A 305 10.70 17.58 0.19
CA ALA A 305 10.87 16.63 -0.90
C ALA A 305 9.97 15.40 -0.78
N MET A 306 9.52 15.04 0.44
CA MET A 306 8.56 13.96 0.67
C MET A 306 7.13 14.34 0.24
N CYS A 307 6.78 15.63 0.30
CA CYS A 307 5.41 16.12 0.11
C CYS A 307 5.18 16.85 -1.22
N TRP A 308 6.06 16.69 -2.22
CA TRP A 308 5.82 17.31 -3.52
C TRP A 308 4.59 16.72 -4.19
N GLY A 309 3.89 17.55 -4.97
CA GLY A 309 2.64 17.20 -5.63
C GLY A 309 1.43 17.02 -4.72
N ILE A 310 1.59 17.23 -3.42
CA ILE A 310 0.47 17.31 -2.48
C ILE A 310 0.25 18.76 -2.12
N SER A 311 -0.98 19.22 -2.29
CA SER A 311 -1.41 20.47 -1.72
C SER A 311 -2.79 20.31 -1.09
N ILE A 312 -2.93 20.89 0.10
CA ILE A 312 -4.14 20.82 0.92
C ILE A 312 -4.82 22.20 0.89
N PRO A 313 -5.65 22.49 -0.13
CA PRO A 313 -6.53 23.65 -0.12
C PRO A 313 -7.47 23.59 1.08
N TRP A 314 -7.65 24.74 1.75
CA TRP A 314 -8.53 24.85 2.90
C TRP A 314 -9.96 24.38 2.61
N ASN A 315 -10.45 24.57 1.38
CA ASN A 315 -11.80 24.16 0.98
C ASN A 315 -11.93 22.64 0.96
N LEU A 316 -10.93 21.89 0.46
CA LEU A 316 -10.96 20.42 0.47
C LEU A 316 -10.69 19.87 1.88
N ALA A 317 -9.82 20.51 2.66
CA ALA A 317 -9.65 20.15 4.07
C ALA A 317 -10.99 20.28 4.83
N LEU A 318 -11.70 21.39 4.62
CA LEU A 318 -13.02 21.60 5.20
C LEU A 318 -14.05 20.60 4.67
N THR A 319 -14.06 20.29 3.37
CA THR A 319 -14.94 19.26 2.80
C THR A 319 -14.69 17.88 3.40
N ALA A 320 -13.43 17.51 3.67
CA ALA A 320 -13.10 16.25 4.35
C ALA A 320 -13.63 16.25 5.79
N ALA A 321 -13.44 17.35 6.54
CA ALA A 321 -13.98 17.49 7.89
C ALA A 321 -15.52 17.44 7.92
N LEU A 322 -16.20 18.06 6.96
CA LEU A 322 -17.66 17.99 6.82
C LEU A 322 -18.13 16.57 6.46
N GLY A 323 -17.37 15.82 5.66
CA GLY A 323 -17.66 14.41 5.39
C GLY A 323 -17.63 13.56 6.66
N ILE A 324 -16.58 13.70 7.48
CA ILE A 324 -16.46 13.02 8.78
C ILE A 324 -17.59 13.44 9.72
N ALA A 325 -17.90 14.73 9.79
CA ALA A 325 -19.01 15.23 10.60
C ALA A 325 -20.36 14.65 10.14
N SER A 326 -20.57 14.50 8.83
CA SER A 326 -21.79 13.90 8.27
C SER A 326 -21.95 12.45 8.70
N MET A 327 -20.86 11.67 8.78
CA MET A 327 -20.90 10.31 9.32
C MET A 327 -21.39 10.29 10.78
N SER A 328 -20.98 11.29 11.58
CA SER A 328 -21.43 11.40 12.99
C SER A 328 -22.90 11.79 13.12
N LEU A 329 -23.48 12.40 12.07
CA LEU A 329 -24.90 12.78 12.00
C LEU A 329 -25.80 11.66 11.44
N GLY A 330 -25.23 10.49 11.13
CA GLY A 330 -25.96 9.32 10.60
C GLY A 330 -25.87 9.15 9.08
N ASP A 331 -25.27 10.09 8.36
CA ASP A 331 -25.05 10.04 6.91
C ASP A 331 -23.75 9.28 6.56
N PHE A 332 -23.67 8.01 6.98
CA PHE A 332 -22.42 7.22 6.94
C PHE A 332 -21.84 7.06 5.53
N ILE A 333 -22.67 6.68 4.55
CA ILE A 333 -22.22 6.39 3.17
C ILE A 333 -21.75 7.67 2.46
N PRO A 334 -22.59 8.71 2.29
CA PRO A 334 -22.15 9.93 1.62
C PRO A 334 -21.02 10.63 2.41
N GLY A 335 -21.06 10.62 3.74
CA GLY A 335 -20.00 11.20 4.58
C GLY A 335 -18.64 10.54 4.38
N ALA A 336 -18.58 9.20 4.35
CA ALA A 336 -17.35 8.45 4.10
C ALA A 336 -16.81 8.73 2.69
N LEU A 337 -17.66 8.67 1.66
CA LEU A 337 -17.24 8.88 0.28
C LEU A 337 -16.78 10.33 0.03
N ILE A 338 -17.46 11.33 0.60
CA ILE A 338 -17.04 12.74 0.52
C ILE A 338 -15.64 12.90 1.13
N THR A 339 -15.39 12.29 2.29
CA THR A 339 -14.08 12.32 2.94
C THR A 339 -13.01 11.72 2.05
N VAL A 340 -13.27 10.53 1.49
CA VAL A 340 -12.34 9.82 0.60
C VAL A 340 -11.99 10.65 -0.63
N PHE A 341 -12.99 11.09 -1.39
CA PHE A 341 -12.74 11.84 -2.62
C PHE A 341 -12.10 13.20 -2.35
N SER A 342 -12.37 13.81 -1.19
CA SER A 342 -11.72 15.06 -0.80
C SER A 342 -10.24 14.88 -0.51
N VAL A 343 -9.85 13.85 0.25
CA VAL A 343 -8.44 13.57 0.56
C VAL A 343 -7.67 13.10 -0.66
N ILE A 344 -8.26 12.24 -1.51
CA ILE A 344 -7.63 11.85 -2.79
C ILE A 344 -7.36 13.11 -3.64
N ALA A 345 -8.29 14.06 -3.65
CA ALA A 345 -8.13 15.33 -4.34
C ALA A 345 -7.08 16.27 -3.71
N TRP A 346 -6.41 15.92 -2.60
CA TRP A 346 -5.23 16.64 -2.10
C TRP A 346 -3.99 16.38 -2.96
N GLY A 347 -3.92 15.23 -3.63
CA GLY A 347 -2.94 15.00 -4.68
C GLY A 347 -3.26 15.93 -5.86
N GLU A 348 -2.30 16.75 -6.28
CA GLU A 348 -2.52 17.69 -7.38
C GLU A 348 -2.91 16.95 -8.65
N VAL A 349 -2.30 15.81 -8.98
CA VAL A 349 -2.67 14.98 -10.14
C VAL A 349 -4.11 14.47 -10.07
N ALA A 350 -4.61 14.20 -8.87
CA ALA A 350 -5.95 13.69 -8.63
C ALA A 350 -6.99 14.80 -8.41
N ARG A 351 -6.64 16.09 -8.58
CA ARG A 351 -7.50 17.24 -8.25
C ARG A 351 -8.83 17.26 -8.99
N MET A 352 -8.94 16.61 -10.15
CA MET A 352 -10.21 16.44 -10.87
C MET A 352 -11.23 15.59 -10.10
N LEU A 353 -10.79 14.67 -9.24
CA LEU A 353 -11.70 13.79 -8.48
C LEU A 353 -12.56 14.55 -7.47
N ARG A 354 -12.25 15.82 -7.17
CA ARG A 354 -13.15 16.70 -6.39
C ARG A 354 -14.55 16.82 -7.00
N TYR A 355 -14.69 16.66 -8.31
CA TYR A 355 -16.01 16.72 -8.95
C TYR A 355 -16.90 15.52 -8.62
N ALA A 356 -16.34 14.40 -8.15
CA ALA A 356 -17.12 13.29 -7.61
C ALA A 356 -17.88 13.68 -6.33
N ILE A 357 -17.47 14.74 -5.64
CA ILE A 357 -18.15 15.28 -4.45
C ILE A 357 -19.50 15.91 -4.83
N ILE A 358 -19.68 16.37 -6.07
CA ILE A 358 -20.94 17.00 -6.50
C ILE A 358 -22.13 16.04 -6.42
N PRO A 359 -22.12 14.86 -7.10
CA PRO A 359 -23.23 13.91 -6.98
C PRO A 359 -23.40 13.39 -5.54
N LEU A 360 -22.32 13.24 -4.76
CA LEU A 360 -22.39 12.84 -3.35
C LEU A 360 -23.02 13.92 -2.47
N GLY A 361 -22.74 15.19 -2.73
CA GLY A 361 -23.36 16.31 -2.05
C GLY A 361 -24.84 16.47 -2.43
N ILE A 362 -25.21 16.17 -3.68
CA ILE A 362 -26.62 16.13 -4.10
C ILE A 362 -27.35 15.02 -3.33
N TRP A 363 -26.71 13.86 -3.16
CA TRP A 363 -27.26 12.80 -2.31
C TRP A 363 -27.42 13.28 -0.86
N LEU A 364 -26.39 13.91 -0.29
CA LEU A 364 -26.45 14.46 1.07
C LEU A 364 -27.54 15.54 1.23
N CYS A 365 -27.93 16.25 0.16
CA CYS A 365 -29.04 17.21 0.24
C CYS A 365 -30.39 16.58 0.60
N PHE A 366 -30.60 15.28 0.35
CA PHE A 366 -31.86 14.61 0.69
C PHE A 366 -32.03 14.42 2.20
N SER A 367 -30.93 14.24 2.94
CA SER A 367 -30.94 14.13 4.40
C SER A 367 -30.62 15.46 5.08
N ASN A 368 -29.58 16.17 4.61
CA ASN A 368 -29.11 17.42 5.18
C ASN A 368 -28.76 18.47 4.10
N PRO A 369 -29.77 19.26 3.65
CA PRO A 369 -29.61 20.25 2.57
C PRO A 369 -28.45 21.23 2.78
N PHE A 370 -28.24 21.70 4.01
CA PHE A 370 -27.19 22.68 4.32
C PHE A 370 -25.79 22.09 4.11
N LEU A 371 -25.54 20.88 4.61
CA LEU A 371 -24.26 20.21 4.44
C LEU A 371 -24.02 19.83 2.97
N GLY A 372 -25.04 19.30 2.29
CA GLY A 372 -24.97 18.95 0.88
C GLY A 372 -24.60 20.15 -0.01
N ILE A 373 -25.27 21.29 0.17
CA ILE A 373 -24.94 22.53 -0.56
C ILE A 373 -23.54 23.02 -0.22
N ALA A 374 -23.13 22.97 1.06
CA ALA A 374 -21.80 23.41 1.49
C ALA A 374 -20.68 22.60 0.84
N VAL A 375 -20.76 21.26 0.85
CA VAL A 375 -19.72 20.40 0.24
C VAL A 375 -19.67 20.58 -1.28
N ILE A 376 -20.82 20.76 -1.94
CA ILE A 376 -20.87 21.07 -3.38
C ILE A 376 -20.16 22.39 -3.66
N ALA A 377 -20.50 23.46 -2.93
CA ALA A 377 -19.92 24.80 -3.14
C ALA A 377 -18.39 24.79 -2.93
N LEU A 378 -17.91 24.08 -1.91
CA LEU A 378 -16.49 23.95 -1.62
C LEU A 378 -15.72 23.14 -2.68
N SER A 379 -16.38 22.17 -3.35
CA SER A 379 -15.75 21.31 -4.35
C SER A 379 -15.40 22.01 -5.66
N PHE A 380 -16.06 23.13 -5.99
CA PHE A 380 -15.81 23.84 -7.25
C PHE A 380 -14.43 24.51 -7.32
N ARG A 381 -13.98 25.11 -6.21
CA ARG A 381 -12.70 25.84 -6.17
C ARG A 381 -11.52 24.86 -6.25
N LYS A 382 -10.71 25.00 -7.29
CA LYS A 382 -9.56 24.12 -7.56
C LYS A 382 -8.43 24.23 -6.53
N GLY A 383 -8.25 25.41 -5.92
CA GLY A 383 -7.04 25.72 -5.17
C GLY A 383 -5.83 25.99 -6.07
N LYS A 384 -4.67 26.25 -5.46
CA LYS A 384 -3.41 26.48 -6.16
C LYS A 384 -2.77 25.13 -6.50
N ILE A 385 -2.32 24.97 -7.74
CA ILE A 385 -1.44 23.87 -8.17
C ILE A 385 -0.04 24.44 -8.25
N GLN A 386 0.89 23.83 -7.51
CA GLN A 386 2.27 24.31 -7.41
C GLN A 386 3.17 23.63 -8.45
N GLU A 387 2.87 22.38 -8.79
CA GLU A 387 3.75 21.55 -9.60
C GLU A 387 3.29 21.41 -11.06
N LYS A 388 4.22 20.97 -11.90
CA LYS A 388 3.99 20.68 -13.33
C LYS A 388 4.00 19.17 -13.56
N TYR A 389 3.09 18.72 -14.43
CA TYR A 389 2.79 17.29 -14.70
C TYR A 389 2.86 16.91 -16.19
N GLY A 390 3.71 17.61 -16.94
CA GLY A 390 3.90 17.40 -18.36
C GLY A 390 2.62 17.60 -19.17
N THR A 391 2.13 16.54 -19.81
CA THR A 391 0.94 16.59 -20.67
C THR A 391 -0.38 16.53 -19.89
N PHE A 392 -0.32 16.18 -18.60
CA PHE A 392 -1.50 16.06 -17.77
C PHE A 392 -1.85 17.42 -17.14
N LYS A 393 -3.10 17.83 -17.31
CA LYS A 393 -3.64 19.04 -16.67
C LYS A 393 -4.57 18.58 -15.55
N PRO A 394 -4.17 18.69 -14.28
CA PRO A 394 -5.01 18.34 -13.14
C PRO A 394 -6.22 19.26 -12.95
#